data_AF-A0A8J8DSM1-F1
#
_entry.id   AF-A0A8J8DSM1-F1
#
_cell.length_a   1.000
_cell.length_b   1.000
_cell.length_c   1.000
_cell.angle_alpha   90.00
_cell.angle_beta   90.00
_cell.angle_gamma   90.00
#
_symmetry.space_group_name_H-M   'P 1'
#
loop_
_entity.id
_entity.type
_entity.pdbx_description
1 polymer ?
#
loop_
_entity_poly.entity_id
_entity_poly.type
_entity_poly.pdbx_seq_one_letter_code
_entity_poly.pdbx_strand_id
1 'polypeptide(L)'
;KWKPLLALGVSLAMNWVFLFTAFSYTTIANAVLVYYTAPILATIISWRFLGEEMNPRRIGLIGLAFLGLVLIVSGQSLDFHNKDFLGIILALTAALFYALIPNLGRFLKEVDGKVLTFLQLAIASLVLAPFVAVRGAGKPVWWA
;
A
#
# COMPACT_ATOMS: atom_id res chain seq x y z
N LYS A 1 19.25 -11.29 -8.40
CA LYS A 1 18.65 -10.40 -7.38
C LYS A 1 17.24 -10.86 -6.96
N TRP A 2 17.07 -12.14 -6.59
CA TRP A 2 15.75 -12.76 -6.45
C TRP A 2 15.03 -12.41 -5.12
N LYS A 3 15.78 -12.18 -4.04
CA LYS A 3 15.24 -11.82 -2.73
C LYS A 3 14.38 -10.53 -2.74
N PRO A 4 14.84 -9.38 -3.27
CA PRO A 4 14.02 -8.16 -3.33
C PRO A 4 12.83 -8.30 -4.29
N LEU A 5 12.93 -9.14 -5.32
CA LEU A 5 11.85 -9.40 -6.26
C LEU A 5 10.70 -10.17 -5.58
N LEU A 6 11.03 -11.21 -4.82
CA LEU A 6 10.06 -11.95 -4.00
C LEU A 6 9.42 -11.03 -2.96
N ALA A 7 10.21 -10.22 -2.26
CA ALA A 7 9.70 -9.27 -1.28
C ALA A 7 8.73 -8.26 -1.90
N LEU A 8 8.98 -7.81 -3.14
CA LEU A 8 8.10 -6.92 -3.91
C LEU A 8 6.75 -7.56 -4.23
N GLY A 9 6.76 -8.79 -4.76
CA GLY A 9 5.53 -9.52 -5.09
C GLY A 9 4.72 -9.87 -3.85
N VAL A 10 5.38 -10.29 -2.76
CA VAL A 10 4.72 -10.58 -1.48
C VAL A 10 4.14 -9.31 -0.86
N SER A 11 4.87 -8.20 -0.91
CA SER A 11 4.37 -6.90 -0.41
C SER A 11 3.15 -6.42 -1.20
N LEU A 12 3.13 -6.63 -2.52
CA LEU A 12 1.95 -6.35 -3.34
C LEU A 12 0.76 -7.25 -2.97
N ALA A 13 0.98 -8.56 -2.81
CA ALA A 13 -0.08 -9.48 -2.40
C ALA A 13 -0.63 -9.12 -1.01
N MET A 14 0.24 -8.86 -0.04
CA MET A 14 -0.15 -8.45 1.32
C MET A 14 -0.91 -7.14 1.29
N ASN A 15 -0.42 -6.13 0.56
CA ASN A 15 -1.13 -4.86 0.37
C ASN A 15 -2.57 -5.10 -0.09
N TRP A 16 -2.78 -5.94 -1.10
CA TRP A 16 -4.11 -6.26 -1.60
C TRP A 16 -4.95 -6.99 -0.56
N VAL A 17 -4.43 -8.03 0.10
CA VAL A 17 -5.17 -8.78 1.13
C VAL A 17 -5.63 -7.85 2.27
N PHE A 18 -4.74 -6.99 2.76
CA PHE A 18 -5.07 -6.05 3.83
C PHE A 18 -6.08 -4.99 3.38
N LEU A 19 -5.94 -4.45 2.17
CA LEU A 19 -6.85 -3.45 1.62
C LEU A 19 -8.27 -4.02 1.42
N PHE A 20 -8.40 -5.18 0.80
CA PHE A 20 -9.71 -5.84 0.63
C PHE A 20 -10.32 -6.29 1.95
N THR A 21 -9.49 -6.69 2.91
CA THR A 21 -9.97 -6.98 4.25
C THR A 21 -10.45 -5.69 4.93
N ALA A 22 -9.74 -4.57 4.81
CA ALA A 22 -10.18 -3.28 5.35
C ALA A 22 -11.56 -2.88 4.81
N PHE A 23 -11.82 -3.06 3.51
CA PHE A 23 -13.15 -2.80 2.91
C PHE A 23 -14.28 -3.67 3.48
N SER A 24 -13.96 -4.81 4.09
CA SER A 24 -14.95 -5.66 4.77
C SER A 24 -15.28 -5.19 6.19
N TYR A 25 -14.41 -4.37 6.80
CA TYR A 25 -14.56 -3.88 8.18
C TYR A 25 -14.94 -2.40 8.28
N THR A 26 -14.55 -1.58 7.30
CA THR A 26 -14.86 -0.15 7.23
C THR A 26 -15.37 0.23 5.84
N THR A 27 -15.96 1.42 5.71
CA THR A 27 -16.33 1.97 4.40
C THR A 27 -15.11 2.12 3.47
N ILE A 28 -15.35 1.99 2.15
CA ILE A 28 -14.32 2.18 1.13
C ILE A 28 -13.71 3.58 1.26
N ALA A 29 -14.53 4.61 1.55
CA ALA A 29 -14.07 5.98 1.77
C ALA A 29 -13.04 6.06 2.92
N ASN A 30 -13.38 5.55 4.11
CA ASN A 30 -12.48 5.56 5.26
C ASN A 30 -11.20 4.76 5.00
N ALA A 31 -11.29 3.58 4.39
CA ALA A 31 -10.12 2.77 4.05
C ALA A 31 -9.19 3.50 3.07
N VAL A 32 -9.75 4.15 2.04
CA VAL A 32 -8.96 4.90 1.05
C VAL A 32 -8.33 6.16 1.65
N LEU A 33 -9.03 6.88 2.54
CA LEU A 33 -8.46 8.00 3.28
C LEU A 33 -7.21 7.60 4.07
N VAL A 34 -7.34 6.53 4.85
CA VAL A 34 -6.21 5.98 5.61
C VAL A 34 -5.11 5.54 4.66
N TYR A 35 -5.48 4.96 3.52
CA TYR A 35 -4.52 4.55 2.49
C TYR A 35 -3.75 5.72 1.86
N TYR A 36 -4.32 6.93 1.79
CA TYR A 36 -3.60 8.12 1.32
C TYR A 36 -2.44 8.54 2.22
N THR A 37 -2.27 7.94 3.40
CA THR A 37 -1.03 8.08 4.20
C THR A 37 0.16 7.33 3.60
N ALA A 38 -0.06 6.39 2.66
CA ALA A 38 0.98 5.59 2.03
C ALA A 38 2.16 6.41 1.43
N PRO A 39 1.97 7.53 0.70
CA PRO A 39 3.08 8.37 0.23
C PRO A 39 3.96 8.94 1.35
N ILE A 40 3.38 9.29 2.50
CA ILE A 40 4.13 9.78 3.66
C ILE A 40 4.98 8.64 4.23
N LEU A 41 4.36 7.47 4.42
CA LEU A 41 5.07 6.26 4.88
C LEU A 41 6.19 5.88 3.91
N ALA A 42 5.94 5.93 2.60
CA ALA A 42 6.93 5.62 1.56
C ALA A 42 8.13 6.56 1.64
N THR A 43 7.88 7.83 1.96
CA THR A 43 8.94 8.83 2.11
C THR A 43 9.75 8.62 3.38
N ILE A 44 9.10 8.31 4.51
CA ILE A 44 9.78 7.98 5.78
C ILE A 44 10.63 6.72 5.62
N ILE A 45 10.09 5.67 4.97
CA ILE A 45 10.82 4.44 4.69
C ILE A 45 11.99 4.73 3.75
N SER A 46 11.80 5.52 2.70
CA SER A 46 12.88 5.91 1.79
C SER A 46 14.01 6.61 2.54
N TRP A 47 13.69 7.53 3.45
CA TRP A 47 14.69 8.20 4.26
C TRP A 47 15.48 7.20 5.12
N ARG A 48 14.78 6.28 5.81
CA ARG A 48 15.42 5.28 6.69
C ARG A 48 16.24 4.23 5.93
N PHE A 49 15.76 3.74 4.78
CA PHE A 49 16.40 2.64 4.04
C PHE A 49 17.50 3.11 3.09
N LEU A 50 17.37 4.28 2.47
CA LEU A 50 18.40 4.80 1.55
C LEU A 50 19.43 5.69 2.25
N GLY A 51 19.20 6.13 3.49
CA GLY A 51 20.13 7.01 4.20
C GLY A 51 20.37 8.34 3.48
N GLU A 52 19.46 8.77 2.60
CA GLU A 52 19.60 10.03 1.88
C GLU A 52 19.54 11.20 2.87
N GLU A 53 20.55 12.08 2.83
CA GLU A 53 20.62 13.29 3.64
C GLU A 53 19.34 14.12 3.45
N MET A 54 18.68 14.48 4.55
CA MET A 54 17.43 15.24 4.53
C MET A 54 17.71 16.68 4.10
N ASN A 55 17.77 16.91 2.80
CA ASN A 55 17.83 18.26 2.24
C ASN A 55 16.55 19.00 2.68
N PRO A 56 16.61 20.23 3.23
CA PRO A 56 15.44 21.00 3.68
C PRO A 56 14.33 21.14 2.63
N ARG A 57 14.68 21.10 1.33
CA ARG A 57 13.68 21.05 0.24
C ARG A 57 12.80 19.79 0.27
N ARG A 58 13.35 18.62 0.64
CA ARG A 58 12.57 17.38 0.81
C ARG A 58 11.66 17.44 2.01
N ILE A 59 12.10 18.07 3.11
CA ILE A 59 11.25 18.30 4.28
C ILE A 59 10.06 19.19 3.90
N GLY A 60 10.29 20.24 3.11
CA GLY A 60 9.23 21.07 2.54
C GLY A 60 8.23 20.28 1.68
N LEU A 61 8.72 19.38 0.81
CA LEU A 61 7.86 18.51 0.00
C LEU A 61 7.07 17.50 0.84
N ILE A 62 7.67 16.93 1.89
CA ILE A 62 6.97 16.06 2.84
C ILE A 62 5.87 16.83 3.57
N GLY A 63 6.18 18.05 4.03
CA GLY A 63 5.20 18.93 4.66
C GLY A 63 4.05 19.29 3.72
N LEU A 64 4.33 19.56 2.45
CA LEU A 64 3.31 19.81 1.43
C LEU A 64 2.45 18.58 1.14
N ALA A 65 3.06 17.39 1.06
CA ALA A 65 2.32 16.12 0.91
C ALA A 65 1.44 15.83 2.13
N PHE A 66 1.93 16.15 3.35
CA PHE A 66 1.15 16.05 4.58
C PHE A 66 -0.03 17.02 4.59
N LEU A 67 0.17 18.28 4.18
CA LEU A 67 -0.91 19.25 4.04
C LEU A 67 -1.96 18.81 3.02
N GLY A 68 -1.53 18.28 1.86
CA GLY A 68 -2.44 17.71 0.87
C GLY A 68 -3.27 16.56 1.44
N LEU A 69 -2.66 15.67 2.24
CA LEU A 69 -3.38 14.61 2.93
C LEU A 69 -4.40 15.17 3.93
N VAL A 70 -4.00 16.12 4.78
CA VAL A 70 -4.89 16.74 5.77
C VAL A 70 -6.10 17.38 5.09
N LEU A 71 -5.90 18.04 3.94
CA LEU A 71 -7.00 18.59 3.15
C LEU A 71 -7.96 17.51 2.67
N ILE A 72 -7.45 16.40 2.13
CA ILE A 72 -8.28 15.27 1.68
C ILE A 72 -9.08 14.66 2.86
N VAL A 73 -8.44 14.49 4.02
CA VAL A 73 -9.06 13.89 5.21
C VAL A 73 -10.07 14.85 5.87
N SER A 74 -9.79 16.15 5.89
CA SER A 74 -10.63 17.16 6.54
C SER A 74 -12.04 17.28 5.95
N GLY A 75 -12.22 16.89 4.68
CA GLY A 75 -13.52 16.89 3.99
C GLY A 75 -14.36 15.63 4.22
N GLN A 76 -13.88 14.64 4.97
CA GLN A 76 -14.58 13.36 5.15
C GLN A 76 -14.88 13.08 6.62
N SER A 77 -16.13 12.70 6.90
CA SER A 77 -16.56 12.25 8.22
C SER A 77 -16.04 10.84 8.49
N LEU A 78 -14.96 10.73 9.28
CA LEU A 78 -14.48 9.45 9.78
C LEU A 78 -15.44 8.95 10.87
N ASP A 79 -16.33 8.02 10.51
CA ASP A 79 -17.08 7.24 11.50
C ASP A 79 -16.12 6.23 12.16
N PHE A 80 -15.99 6.33 13.49
CA PHE A 80 -15.13 5.47 14.31
C PHE A 80 -15.97 4.49 15.14
N HIS A 81 -16.86 3.72 14.51
CA HIS A 81 -17.53 2.63 15.21
C HIS A 81 -16.55 1.47 15.50
N ASN A 82 -16.88 0.61 16.47
CA ASN A 82 -15.96 -0.41 16.99
C ASN A 82 -15.40 -1.39 15.92
N LYS A 83 -16.10 -1.57 14.79
CA LYS A 83 -15.63 -2.37 13.63
C LYS A 83 -14.74 -1.58 12.68
N ASP A 84 -14.94 -0.27 12.57
CA ASP A 84 -14.15 0.62 11.71
C ASP A 84 -12.71 0.73 12.19
N PHE A 85 -12.47 0.66 13.51
CA PHE A 85 -11.12 0.72 14.07
C PHE A 85 -10.19 -0.39 13.55
N LEU A 86 -10.71 -1.62 13.45
CA LEU A 86 -9.96 -2.74 12.84
C LEU A 86 -9.72 -2.50 11.35
N GLY A 87 -10.71 -1.96 10.63
CA GLY A 87 -10.58 -1.58 9.23
C GLY A 87 -9.50 -0.52 9.00
N ILE A 88 -9.39 0.47 9.89
CA ILE A 88 -8.36 1.51 9.86
C ILE A 88 -6.96 0.92 10.06
N ILE A 89 -6.77 0.03 11.05
CA ILE A 89 -5.48 -0.63 11.29
C ILE A 89 -5.08 -1.48 10.07
N LEU A 90 -6.03 -2.20 9.47
CA LEU A 90 -5.79 -2.98 8.26
C LEU A 90 -5.43 -2.08 7.07
N ALA A 91 -6.10 -0.94 6.89
CA ALA A 91 -5.78 0.02 5.85
C ALA A 91 -4.40 0.67 6.04
N LEU A 92 -4.01 0.99 7.28
CA LEU A 92 -2.66 1.46 7.62
C LEU A 92 -1.60 0.40 7.31
N THR A 93 -1.89 -0.86 7.65
CA THR A 93 -1.01 -1.98 7.35
C THR A 93 -0.87 -2.16 5.83
N ALA A 94 -1.96 -2.05 5.08
CA ALA A 94 -1.93 -2.05 3.62
C ALA A 94 -1.08 -0.90 3.06
N ALA A 95 -1.25 0.31 3.59
CA ALA A 95 -0.49 1.49 3.20
C ALA A 95 1.02 1.32 3.45
N LEU A 96 1.39 0.65 4.54
CA LEU A 96 2.79 0.30 4.84
C LEU A 96 3.38 -0.65 3.79
N PHE A 97 2.65 -1.70 3.42
CA PHE A 97 3.10 -2.63 2.37
C PHE A 97 3.19 -1.96 0.99
N TYR A 98 2.25 -1.06 0.68
CA TYR A 98 2.34 -0.25 -0.54
C TYR A 98 3.59 0.64 -0.54
N ALA A 99 3.87 1.28 0.59
CA ALA A 99 5.03 2.14 0.76
C ALA A 99 6.37 1.39 0.60
N LEU A 100 6.40 0.08 0.85
CA LEU A 100 7.58 -0.76 0.61
C LEU A 100 7.83 -1.03 -0.88
N ILE A 101 6.80 -1.10 -1.72
CA ILE A 101 6.92 -1.41 -3.16
C ILE A 101 7.90 -0.47 -3.89
N PRO A 102 7.73 0.87 -3.89
CA PRO A 102 8.64 1.75 -4.60
C PRO A 102 10.05 1.74 -4.00
N ASN A 103 10.18 1.50 -2.68
CA ASN A 103 11.47 1.41 -2.01
C ASN A 103 12.25 0.15 -2.39
N LEU A 104 11.58 -1.02 -2.42
CA LEU A 104 12.15 -2.28 -2.88
C LEU A 104 12.47 -2.26 -4.38
N GLY A 105 11.62 -1.61 -5.19
CA GLY A 105 11.82 -1.44 -6.63
C GLY A 105 13.09 -0.68 -6.98
N ARG A 106 13.55 0.23 -6.12
CA ARG A 106 14.81 0.97 -6.33
C ARG A 106 16.06 0.07 -6.34
N PHE A 107 16.03 -1.07 -5.65
CA PHE A 107 17.14 -2.05 -5.68
C PHE A 107 17.19 -2.89 -6.97
N LEU A 108 16.13 -2.81 -7.79
CA LEU A 108 15.96 -3.57 -9.02
C LEU A 108 15.97 -2.69 -10.28
N LYS A 109 16.50 -1.45 -10.19
CA LYS A 109 16.60 -0.50 -11.33
C LYS A 109 17.35 -1.03 -12.55
N GLU A 110 18.21 -2.04 -12.39
CA GLU A 110 18.95 -2.68 -13.48
C GLU A 110 18.08 -3.63 -14.33
N VAL A 111 16.88 -3.99 -13.85
CA VAL A 111 15.93 -4.85 -14.57
C VAL A 111 14.94 -3.97 -15.33
N ASP A 112 14.61 -4.35 -16.57
CA ASP A 112 13.56 -3.67 -17.34
C ASP A 112 12.25 -3.61 -16.52
N GLY A 113 11.69 -2.40 -16.41
CA GLY A 113 10.46 -2.16 -15.66
C GLY A 113 9.31 -3.05 -16.10
N LYS A 114 9.22 -3.40 -17.38
CA LYS A 114 8.18 -4.31 -17.90
C LYS A 114 8.30 -5.71 -17.31
N VAL A 115 9.53 -6.24 -17.26
CA VAL A 115 9.83 -7.57 -16.69
C VAL A 115 9.62 -7.56 -15.18
N LEU A 116 9.99 -6.45 -14.52
CA LEU A 116 9.79 -6.28 -13.09
C LEU A 116 8.30 -6.32 -12.71
N THR A 117 7.46 -5.54 -13.40
CA THR A 117 6.01 -5.53 -13.16
C THR A 117 5.38 -6.88 -13.47
N PHE A 118 5.79 -7.53 -14.57
CA PHE A 118 5.30 -8.86 -14.92
C PHE A 118 5.61 -9.88 -13.82
N LEU A 119 6.85 -9.96 -13.36
CA LEU A 119 7.26 -10.88 -12.29
C LEU A 119 6.60 -10.55 -10.96
N GLN A 120 6.46 -9.26 -10.64
CA GLN A 120 5.77 -8.81 -9.43
C GLN A 120 4.30 -9.26 -9.42
N LEU A 121 3.59 -9.10 -10.53
CA LEU A 121 2.20 -9.55 -10.69
C LEU A 121 2.08 -11.07 -10.67
N ALA A 122 3.00 -11.78 -11.32
CA ALA A 122 3.03 -13.24 -11.32
C ALA A 122 3.23 -13.80 -9.90
N ILE A 123 4.18 -13.25 -9.14
CA ILE A 123 4.41 -13.63 -7.74
C ILE A 123 3.19 -13.29 -6.89
N ALA A 124 2.62 -12.09 -7.05
CA ALA A 124 1.44 -11.71 -6.28
C ALA A 124 0.24 -12.64 -6.58
N SER A 125 0.04 -13.00 -7.85
CA SER A 125 -1.00 -13.97 -8.26
C SER A 125 -0.80 -15.33 -7.62
N LEU A 126 0.43 -15.87 -7.62
CA LEU A 126 0.76 -17.14 -6.96
C LEU A 126 0.53 -17.09 -5.45
N VAL A 127 0.85 -15.98 -4.79
CA VAL A 127 0.64 -15.81 -3.34
C VAL A 127 -0.85 -15.67 -3.01
N LEU A 128 -1.63 -15.02 -3.88
CA LEU A 128 -3.08 -14.85 -3.70
C LEU A 128 -3.89 -16.11 -4.05
N ALA A 129 -3.40 -16.95 -4.96
CA ALA A 129 -4.09 -18.16 -5.41
C ALA A 129 -4.59 -19.08 -4.27
N PRO A 130 -3.78 -19.47 -3.27
CA PRO A 130 -4.27 -20.28 -2.15
C PRO A 130 -5.31 -19.52 -1.30
N PHE A 131 -5.20 -18.19 -1.21
CA PHE A 131 -6.13 -17.36 -0.45
C PHE A 131 -7.52 -17.33 -1.09
N VAL A 132 -7.57 -17.24 -2.43
CA VAL A 132 -8.82 -17.30 -3.21
C VAL A 132 -9.41 -18.71 -3.18
N ALA A 133 -8.57 -19.76 -3.28
CA ALA A 133 -9.03 -21.14 -3.21
C ALA A 133 -9.71 -21.46 -1.86
N VAL A 134 -9.18 -20.93 -0.74
CA VAL A 134 -9.74 -21.15 0.60
C VAL A 134 -10.97 -20.28 0.88
N ARG A 135 -10.99 -19.01 0.43
CA ARG A 135 -12.15 -18.12 0.61
C ARG A 135 -13.29 -18.36 -0.40
N GLY A 136 -13.03 -19.13 -1.46
CA GLY A 136 -13.92 -19.26 -2.61
C GLY A 136 -13.82 -18.05 -3.54
N ALA A 137 -13.93 -18.29 -4.85
CA ALA A 137 -14.08 -17.20 -5.82
C ALA A 137 -15.44 -16.52 -5.56
N GLY A 138 -15.41 -15.34 -4.93
CA GLY A 138 -16.60 -14.52 -4.74
C GLY A 138 -17.27 -14.23 -6.09
N LYS A 139 -18.59 -13.97 -6.08
CA LYS A 139 -19.31 -13.64 -7.30
C LYS A 139 -18.71 -12.38 -7.93
N PRO A 140 -18.41 -12.37 -9.25
CA PRO A 140 -17.88 -11.20 -9.91
C PRO A 140 -18.91 -10.07 -9.82
N VAL A 141 -18.51 -8.92 -9.28
CA VAL A 141 -19.33 -7.71 -9.25
C VAL A 141 -18.91 -6.88 -10.46
N TRP A 142 -19.72 -6.86 -11.51
CA TRP A 142 -19.38 -6.23 -12.80
C TRP A 142 -19.61 -4.70 -12.83
N TRP A 143 -19.97 -4.09 -11.70
CA TRP A 143 -20.37 -2.67 -11.62
C TRP A 143 -19.86 -1.91 -10.38
N ALA A 144 -18.95 -2.48 -9.58
CA ALA A 144 -18.32 -1.81 -8.43
C ALA A 144 -16.84 -1.52 -8.72
#